data_AF-A0A5P9F2N7-F1
#
_entry.id   AF-A0A5P9F2N7-F1
#
_cell.length_a   1.000
_cell.length_b   1.000
_cell.length_c   1.000
_cell.angle_alpha   90.00
_cell.angle_beta   90.00
_cell.angle_gamma   90.00
#
_symmetry.space_group_name_H-M   'P 1'
#
loop_
_entity.id
_entity.type
_entity.pdbx_description
1 polymer ?
#
loop_
_entity_poly.entity_id
_entity_poly.type
_entity_poly.pdbx_seq_one_letter_code
_entity_poly.pdbx_strand_id
1 'polypeptide(L)'
;MIKTKILMVTLCAFGLSACADYEGGLGRGYPSDKSIDRGIDRKHLSQLQAGIWVDPNGCDHWIIDDGVEGYLSQRLDKFGKPVCSGVAPPNHTVGDFKGGSSIPDPN
;
A
#
# COMPACT_ATOMS: atom_id res chain seq x y z
N MET A 1 -7.67 8.12 -50.50
CA MET A 1 -8.84 7.54 -49.80
C MET A 1 -8.47 6.36 -48.90
N ILE A 2 -7.74 5.34 -49.37
CA ILE A 2 -7.30 4.19 -48.55
C ILE A 2 -6.40 4.62 -47.37
N LYS A 3 -5.45 5.53 -47.60
CA LYS A 3 -4.53 6.05 -46.57
C LYS A 3 -5.24 6.74 -45.39
N THR A 4 -6.30 7.51 -45.68
CA THR A 4 -7.11 8.21 -44.66
C THR A 4 -7.94 7.22 -43.82
N LYS A 5 -8.44 6.15 -44.43
CA LYS A 5 -9.18 5.09 -43.72
C LYS A 5 -8.26 4.30 -42.79
N ILE A 6 -7.04 3.97 -43.25
CA ILE A 6 -6.04 3.29 -42.42
C ILE A 6 -5.67 4.17 -41.21
N LEU A 7 -5.37 5.45 -41.43
CA LEU A 7 -5.03 6.38 -40.35
C LEU A 7 -6.13 6.47 -39.27
N MET A 8 -7.39 6.51 -39.69
CA MET A 8 -8.52 6.63 -38.76
C MET A 8 -8.75 5.34 -37.97
N VAL A 9 -8.59 4.16 -38.59
CA VAL A 9 -8.69 2.86 -37.92
C VAL A 9 -7.57 2.68 -36.89
N THR A 10 -6.34 3.08 -37.23
CA THR A 10 -5.22 3.02 -36.29
C THR A 10 -5.43 3.94 -35.09
N LEU A 11 -5.93 5.17 -35.31
CA LEU A 11 -6.22 6.12 -34.23
C LEU A 11 -7.33 5.61 -33.28
N CYS A 12 -8.40 5.03 -33.82
CA CYS A 12 -9.46 4.43 -33.00
C CYS A 12 -8.96 3.21 -32.20
N ALA A 13 -8.11 2.37 -32.79
CA ALA A 13 -7.56 1.20 -32.10
C ALA A 13 -6.67 1.59 -30.90
N PHE A 14 -5.87 2.67 -31.03
CA PHE A 14 -5.09 3.20 -29.91
C PHE A 14 -5.92 4.02 -28.91
N GLY A 15 -7.06 4.59 -29.32
CA GLY A 15 -7.97 5.30 -28.42
C GLY A 15 -8.73 4.38 -27.46
N LEU A 16 -9.08 3.16 -27.89
CA LEU A 16 -9.81 2.19 -27.05
C LEU A 16 -8.94 1.45 -26.03
N SER A 17 -7.60 1.47 -26.13
CA SER A 17 -6.73 0.81 -25.14
C SER A 17 -6.64 1.57 -23.80
N ALA A 18 -7.26 2.75 -23.67
CA ALA A 18 -7.25 3.54 -22.45
C ALA A 18 -8.17 3.02 -21.33
N CYS A 19 -9.05 2.04 -21.63
CA CYS A 19 -10.02 1.49 -20.67
C CYS A 19 -9.63 0.11 -20.11
N ALA A 20 -8.48 -0.45 -20.47
CA ALA A 20 -7.98 -1.65 -19.80
C ALA A 20 -7.42 -1.25 -18.43
N ASP A 21 -7.77 -2.02 -17.40
CA ASP A 21 -7.27 -1.83 -16.04
C ASP A 21 -5.74 -1.67 -16.07
N TYR A 22 -5.32 -0.49 -15.67
CA TYR A 22 -4.06 0.14 -16.07
C TYR A 22 -2.92 -0.34 -15.16
N GLU A 23 -2.60 -1.63 -15.20
CA GLU A 23 -1.47 -2.17 -14.44
C GLU A 23 -0.17 -2.09 -15.26
N GLY A 24 0.68 -1.09 -14.95
CA GLY A 24 2.09 -1.12 -15.35
C GLY A 24 2.48 -0.35 -16.63
N GLY A 25 1.74 0.69 -16.99
CA GLY A 25 2.12 1.62 -18.08
C GLY A 25 3.01 2.78 -17.61
N LEU A 26 3.88 3.27 -18.50
CA LEU A 26 4.77 4.43 -18.29
C LEU A 26 4.00 5.62 -17.68
N GLY A 27 4.23 5.87 -16.39
CA GLY A 27 3.67 7.00 -15.64
C GLY A 27 2.48 6.70 -14.70
N ARG A 28 2.18 5.43 -14.37
CA ARG A 28 1.05 5.11 -13.48
C ARG A 28 1.31 3.96 -12.49
N GLY A 29 1.01 4.24 -11.22
CA GLY A 29 0.48 3.32 -10.19
C GLY A 29 1.33 2.11 -9.79
N TYR A 30 1.37 1.82 -8.49
CA TYR A 30 1.90 0.54 -8.01
C TYR A 30 0.92 -0.60 -8.32
N PRO A 31 1.36 -1.73 -8.90
CA PRO A 31 0.49 -2.87 -9.21
C PRO A 31 -0.34 -3.35 -8.02
N SER A 32 -1.52 -3.92 -8.27
CA SER A 32 -2.40 -4.45 -7.21
C SER A 32 -1.72 -5.60 -6.44
N ASP A 33 -0.87 -6.37 -7.11
CA ASP A 33 -0.03 -7.37 -6.46
C ASP A 33 1.05 -6.71 -5.60
N LYS A 34 0.81 -6.71 -4.28
CA LYS A 34 1.71 -6.22 -3.22
C LYS A 34 2.59 -7.33 -2.64
N SER A 35 2.57 -8.55 -3.19
CA SER A 35 3.43 -9.65 -2.71
C SER A 35 4.90 -9.50 -3.15
N ILE A 36 5.19 -8.58 -4.06
CA ILE A 36 6.52 -8.37 -4.65
C ILE A 36 7.03 -6.96 -4.30
N ASP A 37 8.07 -6.92 -3.45
CA ASP A 37 8.75 -5.71 -2.93
C ASP A 37 9.48 -4.88 -4.03
N ARG A 38 9.89 -5.48 -5.15
CA ARG A 38 10.62 -4.81 -6.27
C ARG A 38 11.91 -4.04 -5.87
N GLY A 39 12.29 -4.00 -4.59
CA GLY A 39 13.52 -3.39 -4.10
C GLY A 39 13.54 -1.86 -4.21
N ILE A 40 12.38 -1.22 -4.17
CA ILE A 40 12.24 0.25 -4.09
C ILE A 40 12.24 0.62 -2.60
N ASP A 41 12.80 1.79 -2.24
CA ASP A 41 12.86 2.28 -0.84
C ASP A 41 13.52 1.30 0.16
N ARG A 42 14.65 0.71 -0.24
CA ARG A 42 15.38 -0.25 0.58
C ARG A 42 16.00 0.42 1.80
N LYS A 43 15.37 0.27 2.95
CA LYS A 43 15.88 0.72 4.24
C LYS A 43 15.59 -0.27 5.35
N HIS A 44 16.21 -0.03 6.50
CA HIS A 44 16.03 -0.89 7.67
C HIS A 44 14.80 -0.44 8.47
N LEU A 45 14.02 -1.39 9.02
CA LEU A 45 12.80 -1.10 9.80
C LEU A 45 13.02 -0.12 10.96
N SER A 46 14.24 -0.03 11.48
CA SER A 46 14.60 0.94 12.54
C SER A 46 14.57 2.40 12.09
N GLN A 47 14.43 2.67 10.79
CA GLN A 47 14.29 4.02 10.24
C GLN A 47 12.81 4.42 10.08
N LEU A 48 11.89 3.50 10.35
CA LEU A 48 10.45 3.72 10.27
C LEU A 48 9.85 3.89 11.68
N GLN A 49 8.67 4.50 11.73
CA GLN A 49 7.94 4.73 12.97
C GLN A 49 6.80 3.73 13.13
N ALA A 50 6.79 3.01 14.26
CA ALA A 50 5.68 2.13 14.60
C ALA A 50 4.56 2.91 15.29
N GLY A 51 3.32 2.58 14.92
CA GLY A 51 2.10 2.92 15.66
C GLY A 51 1.38 1.67 16.17
N ILE A 52 0.17 1.86 16.69
CA ILE A 52 -0.71 0.79 17.17
C ILE A 52 -1.97 0.74 16.32
N TRP A 53 -2.31 -0.44 15.84
CA TRP A 53 -3.66 -0.76 15.38
C TRP A 53 -4.37 -1.59 16.45
N VAL A 54 -5.61 -1.24 16.75
CA VAL A 54 -6.46 -1.99 17.67
C VAL A 54 -7.39 -2.88 16.85
N ASP A 55 -7.25 -4.19 17.00
CA ASP A 55 -8.05 -5.18 16.27
C ASP A 55 -9.53 -5.19 16.74
N PRO A 56 -10.43 -5.93 16.08
CA PRO A 56 -11.84 -6.01 16.47
C PRO A 56 -12.07 -6.55 17.90
N ASN A 57 -11.11 -7.28 18.48
CA ASN A 57 -11.17 -7.79 19.84
C ASN A 57 -10.66 -6.76 20.87
N GLY A 58 -10.17 -5.60 20.42
CA GLY A 58 -9.62 -4.55 21.26
C GLY A 58 -8.13 -4.73 21.59
N CYS A 59 -7.42 -5.60 20.87
CA CYS A 59 -6.02 -5.90 21.15
C CYS A 59 -5.05 -5.22 20.18
N ASP A 60 -3.89 -4.85 20.71
CA ASP A 60 -2.88 -4.04 20.07
C ASP A 60 -2.06 -4.87 19.06
N HIS A 61 -1.81 -4.27 17.90
CA HIS A 61 -0.83 -4.71 16.91
C HIS A 61 0.12 -3.56 16.61
N TRP A 62 1.42 -3.84 16.58
CA TRP A 62 2.39 -2.91 16.01
C TRP A 62 2.14 -2.83 14.51
N ILE A 63 2.00 -1.61 14.01
CA ILE A 63 1.88 -1.34 12.58
C ILE A 63 2.93 -0.35 12.13
N ILE A 64 3.45 -0.58 10.94
CA ILE A 64 4.27 0.37 10.18
C ILE A 64 3.71 0.38 8.76
N ASP A 65 3.56 1.56 8.21
CA ASP A 65 3.13 1.80 6.85
C ASP A 65 4.25 2.54 6.12
N ASP A 66 4.94 1.81 5.24
CA ASP A 66 5.97 2.34 4.34
C ASP A 66 5.39 2.68 2.96
N GLY A 67 4.11 3.06 2.91
CA GLY A 67 3.39 3.42 1.69
C GLY A 67 2.80 2.21 0.99
N VAL A 68 3.56 1.62 0.06
CA VAL A 68 3.07 0.43 -0.68
C VAL A 68 3.24 -0.84 0.15
N GLU A 69 4.24 -0.83 1.02
CA GLU A 69 4.61 -1.93 1.91
C GLU A 69 4.13 -1.65 3.33
N GLY A 70 3.50 -2.64 3.96
CA GLY A 70 3.05 -2.57 5.34
C GLY A 70 3.62 -3.69 6.19
N TYR A 71 3.92 -3.40 7.46
CA TYR A 71 4.35 -4.38 8.44
C TYR A 71 3.37 -4.41 9.60
N LEU A 72 3.01 -5.62 10.03
CA LEU A 72 2.11 -5.83 11.15
C LEU A 72 2.61 -6.98 12.01
N SER A 73 2.65 -6.77 13.32
CA SER A 73 2.89 -7.84 14.29
C SER A 73 2.02 -7.65 15.52
N GLN A 74 1.53 -8.76 16.09
CA GLN A 74 0.77 -8.69 17.32
C GLN A 74 1.67 -8.20 18.46
N ARG A 75 1.20 -7.23 19.24
CA ARG A 75 1.91 -6.78 20.44
C ARG A 75 1.66 -7.78 21.56
N LEU A 76 2.72 -8.43 22.01
CA LEU A 76 2.65 -9.43 23.07
C LEU A 76 3.26 -8.90 24.36
N ASP A 77 2.71 -9.35 25.50
CA ASP A 77 3.35 -9.18 26.79
C ASP A 77 4.52 -10.16 26.96
N LYS A 78 5.22 -10.06 28.10
CA LYS A 78 6.37 -10.93 28.42
C LYS A 78 6.02 -12.42 28.56
N PHE A 79 4.74 -12.78 28.57
CA PHE A 79 4.23 -14.14 28.65
C PHE A 79 3.66 -14.64 27.30
N GLY A 80 3.77 -13.83 26.24
CA GLY A 80 3.24 -14.16 24.92
C GLY A 80 1.73 -13.99 24.79
N LYS A 81 1.07 -13.27 25.72
CA LYS A 81 -0.36 -12.92 25.58
C LYS A 81 -0.53 -11.62 24.81
N PRO A 82 -1.59 -11.47 24.01
CA PRO A 82 -1.92 -10.20 23.37
C PRO A 82 -2.07 -9.08 24.39
N VAL A 83 -1.47 -7.92 24.10
CA VAL A 83 -1.70 -6.69 24.84
C VAL A 83 -2.99 -6.07 24.33
N CYS A 84 -3.91 -5.70 25.21
CA CYS A 84 -5.15 -5.01 24.85
C CYS A 84 -5.22 -3.73 25.70
N SER A 85 -4.55 -2.68 25.24
CA SER A 85 -4.19 -1.52 26.07
C SER A 85 -5.31 -0.50 26.25
N GLY A 86 -6.31 -0.51 25.36
CA GLY A 86 -7.36 0.51 25.32
C GLY A 86 -6.87 1.87 24.80
N VAL A 87 -5.74 1.92 24.08
CA VAL A 87 -5.20 3.17 23.52
C VAL A 87 -6.13 3.82 22.48
N ALA A 88 -7.00 3.03 21.83
CA ALA A 88 -8.06 3.50 20.95
C ALA A 88 -9.22 2.48 20.86
N PRO A 89 -10.38 2.86 20.29
CA PRO A 89 -11.47 1.94 20.00
C PRO A 89 -11.06 0.83 19.01
N PRO A 90 -11.77 -0.32 19.00
CA PRO A 90 -11.57 -1.37 17.99
C PRO A 90 -11.65 -0.82 16.57
N ASN A 91 -10.81 -1.37 15.68
CA ASN A 91 -10.66 -0.97 14.28
C ASN A 91 -10.07 0.44 14.07
N HIS A 92 -9.27 0.94 15.01
CA HIS A 92 -8.63 2.25 14.89
C HIS A 92 -7.10 2.15 15.00
N THR A 93 -6.41 3.13 14.39
CA THR A 93 -4.94 3.26 14.45
C THR A 93 -4.54 4.49 15.26
N VAL A 94 -3.38 4.41 15.92
CA VAL A 94 -2.83 5.47 16.77
C VAL A 94 -1.32 5.60 16.54
N GLY A 95 -0.80 6.82 16.57
CA GLY A 95 0.61 7.13 16.37
C GLY A 95 0.95 7.45 14.92
N ASP A 96 2.18 7.90 14.69
CA ASP A 96 2.69 8.26 13.36
C ASP A 96 3.20 7.01 12.61
N PHE A 97 2.31 6.06 12.35
CA PHE A 97 2.67 4.77 11.73
C PHE A 97 3.14 4.91 10.27
N LYS A 98 2.97 6.08 9.65
CA LYS A 98 3.49 6.43 8.31
C LYS A 98 4.82 7.17 8.36
N GLY A 99 5.32 7.46 9.56
CA GLY A 99 6.55 8.23 9.76
C GLY A 99 7.77 7.49 9.22
N GLY A 100 8.62 8.20 8.48
CA GLY A 100 9.84 7.65 7.88
C GLY A 100 9.66 7.09 6.46
N SER A 101 8.44 7.09 5.93
CA SER A 101 8.19 6.79 4.52
C SER A 101 8.13 8.05 3.66
N SER A 102 8.63 7.93 2.42
CA SER A 102 8.41 8.91 1.36
C SER A 102 7.55 8.38 0.23
N ILE A 103 7.14 7.11 0.34
CA ILE A 103 6.33 6.42 -0.65
C ILE A 103 4.86 6.72 -0.35
N PRO A 104 4.11 7.27 -1.32
CA PRO A 104 2.70 7.53 -1.12
C PRO A 104 1.90 6.24 -1.19
N ASP A 105 0.81 6.19 -0.41
CA ASP A 105 -0.18 5.12 -0.53
C ASP A 105 -0.82 5.13 -1.92
N PRO A 106 -1.13 3.96 -2.49
CA PRO A 106 -1.97 3.87 -3.66
C PRO A 106 -3.41 4.23 -3.25
N ASN A 107 -3.87 5.41 -3.66
CA ASN A 107 -5.28 5.83 -3.58
C ASN A 107 -6.16 5.05 -4.57
#